data_AF-A0A3A4JVD5-F1
#
_entry.id   AF-A0A3A4JVD5-F1
#
_cell.length_a   1.000
_cell.length_b   1.000
_cell.length_c   1.000
_cell.angle_alpha   90.00
_cell.angle_beta   90.00
_cell.angle_gamma   90.00
#
_symmetry.space_group_name_H-M   'P 1'
#
loop_
_entity.id
_entity.type
_entity.pdbx_description
1 polymer ?
#
loop_
_entity_poly.entity_id
_entity_poly.type
_entity_poly.pdbx_seq_one_letter_code
_entity_poly.pdbx_strand_id
1 'polypeptide(L)'
;MPPRKRATSAQAEPEFGTKFERLRRRAAEFNDGRPKIADYILGAEEGFDPPVRVRFPLKIQQREDYYAALHRNDVMGMMIALMGHDEYQRVKRTLDAFDDGGDLFDGLALDLVDHVNGRGAQDIPGGSPAS
;
A
#
# COMPACT_ATOMS: atom_id res chain seq x y z
N MET A 1 -48.65 -47.33 -19.04
CA MET A 1 -48.12 -46.04 -18.51
C MET A 1 -46.65 -46.25 -18.15
N PRO A 2 -45.68 -45.63 -18.85
CA PRO A 2 -44.28 -45.73 -18.44
C PRO A 2 -43.96 -44.70 -17.34
N PRO A 3 -43.03 -45.02 -16.41
CA PRO A 3 -42.68 -44.13 -15.31
C PRO A 3 -41.85 -42.94 -15.81
N ARG A 4 -42.28 -41.72 -15.43
CA ARG A 4 -41.53 -40.47 -15.66
C ARG A 4 -40.23 -40.50 -14.86
N LYS A 5 -39.09 -40.56 -15.55
CA LYS A 5 -37.76 -40.27 -14.98
C LYS A 5 -37.78 -38.84 -14.42
N ARG A 6 -37.66 -38.71 -13.09
CA ARG A 6 -37.40 -37.41 -12.45
C ARG A 6 -35.96 -37.03 -12.78
N ALA A 7 -35.81 -35.96 -13.56
CA ALA A 7 -34.51 -35.33 -13.79
C ALA A 7 -34.01 -34.80 -12.44
N THR A 8 -32.88 -35.32 -12.00
CA THR A 8 -32.11 -34.79 -10.88
C THR A 8 -31.66 -33.38 -11.28
N SER A 9 -32.18 -32.37 -10.57
CA SER A 9 -31.73 -30.99 -10.70
C SER A 9 -30.24 -30.93 -10.36
N ALA A 10 -29.40 -30.72 -11.38
CA ALA A 10 -27.99 -30.40 -11.19
C ALA A 10 -27.92 -29.17 -10.27
N GLN A 11 -27.35 -29.35 -9.08
CA GLN A 11 -27.02 -28.25 -8.19
C GLN A 11 -26.01 -27.38 -8.93
N ALA A 12 -26.44 -26.21 -9.38
CA ALA A 12 -25.55 -25.21 -9.94
C ALA A 12 -24.56 -24.83 -8.83
N GLU A 13 -23.28 -25.18 -9.02
CA GLU A 13 -22.22 -24.69 -8.13
C GLU A 13 -22.25 -23.16 -8.09
N PRO A 14 -21.99 -22.54 -6.93
CA PRO A 14 -21.97 -21.09 -6.83
C PRO A 14 -20.89 -20.52 -7.75
N GLU A 15 -21.34 -19.83 -8.80
CA GLU A 15 -20.54 -19.22 -9.88
C GLU A 15 -19.38 -18.34 -9.35
N PHE A 16 -19.51 -17.84 -8.11
CA PHE A 16 -18.50 -17.07 -7.39
C PHE A 16 -17.14 -17.79 -7.24
N GLY A 17 -17.13 -19.12 -7.06
CA GLY A 17 -15.88 -19.89 -6.94
C GLY A 17 -15.00 -19.73 -8.17
N THR A 18 -15.60 -19.87 -9.36
CA THR A 18 -14.89 -19.83 -10.64
C THR A 18 -14.33 -18.43 -10.99
N LYS A 19 -15.05 -17.35 -10.65
CA LYS A 19 -14.62 -15.98 -10.94
C LYS A 19 -13.45 -15.56 -10.04
N PHE A 20 -13.51 -15.83 -8.73
CA PHE A 20 -12.42 -15.49 -7.82
C PHE A 20 -11.19 -16.36 -8.06
N GLU A 21 -11.35 -17.64 -8.39
CA GLU A 21 -10.22 -18.50 -8.80
C GLU A 21 -9.54 -17.99 -10.07
N ARG A 22 -10.31 -17.57 -11.07
CA ARG A 22 -9.76 -16.94 -12.28
C ARG A 22 -8.98 -15.66 -11.94
N LEU A 23 -9.49 -14.84 -11.03
CA LEU A 23 -8.78 -13.64 -10.56
C LEU A 23 -7.51 -14.00 -9.79
N ARG A 24 -7.52 -15.04 -8.94
CA ARG A 24 -6.33 -15.53 -8.23
C ARG A 24 -5.27 -16.03 -9.20
N ARG A 25 -5.65 -16.82 -10.20
CA ARG A 25 -4.74 -17.30 -11.25
C ARG A 25 -4.12 -16.14 -12.01
N ARG A 26 -4.94 -15.18 -12.43
CA ARG A 26 -4.47 -13.97 -13.10
C ARG A 26 -3.51 -13.17 -12.19
N ALA A 27 -3.83 -13.01 -10.92
CA ALA A 27 -2.95 -12.32 -9.97
C ALA A 27 -1.61 -13.04 -9.77
N ALA A 28 -1.60 -14.38 -9.77
CA ALA A 28 -0.36 -15.17 -9.70
C ALA A 28 0.55 -14.91 -10.91
N GLU A 29 -0.02 -14.81 -12.12
CA GLU A 29 0.72 -14.45 -13.34
C GLU A 29 1.38 -13.06 -13.25
N PHE A 30 0.79 -12.11 -12.52
CA PHE A 30 1.35 -10.77 -12.31
C PHE A 30 2.34 -10.67 -11.13
N ASN A 31 2.27 -11.61 -10.18
CA ASN A 31 3.10 -11.62 -8.98
C ASN A 31 4.42 -12.36 -9.17
N ASP A 32 4.60 -13.07 -10.28
CA ASP A 32 5.80 -13.84 -10.56
C ASP A 32 6.99 -12.90 -10.80
N GLY A 33 7.71 -12.56 -9.73
CA GLY A 33 8.97 -11.80 -9.78
C GLY A 33 8.93 -10.35 -9.27
N ARG A 34 7.80 -9.83 -8.75
CA ARG A 34 7.82 -8.50 -8.13
C ARG A 34 8.47 -8.58 -6.74
N PRO A 35 9.59 -7.87 -6.49
CA PRO A 35 10.18 -7.85 -5.15
C PRO A 35 9.17 -7.27 -4.17
N LYS A 36 8.99 -7.94 -3.03
CA LYS A 36 8.23 -7.38 -1.92
C LYS A 36 9.04 -6.20 -1.38
N ILE A 37 8.43 -5.02 -1.36
CA ILE A 37 8.99 -3.84 -0.69
C ILE A 37 9.19 -4.23 0.78
N ALA A 38 10.42 -4.10 1.27
CA ALA A 38 10.76 -4.43 2.64
C ALA A 38 10.03 -3.50 3.62
N ASP A 39 9.80 -3.95 4.84
CA ASP A 39 9.34 -3.07 5.91
C ASP A 39 10.38 -1.97 6.14
N TYR A 40 9.93 -0.73 6.28
CA TYR A 40 10.76 0.38 6.74
C TYR A 40 10.52 0.55 8.25
N ILE A 41 11.58 0.55 9.05
CA ILE A 41 11.48 0.49 10.51
C ILE A 41 12.22 1.69 11.10
N LEU A 42 11.49 2.50 11.86
CA LEU A 42 12.07 3.50 12.77
C LEU A 42 12.13 2.86 14.16
N GLY A 43 13.34 2.64 14.66
CA GLY A 43 13.62 1.95 15.91
C GLY A 43 14.02 2.88 17.04
N ALA A 44 14.61 2.28 18.08
CA ALA A 44 15.05 3.00 19.26
C ALA A 44 16.19 4.00 18.97
N GLU A 45 17.03 3.72 17.98
CA GLU A 45 18.12 4.62 17.56
C GLU A 45 17.59 5.94 16.99
N GLU A 46 16.41 5.89 16.36
CA GLU A 46 15.69 7.04 15.82
C GLU A 46 14.68 7.65 16.81
N GLY A 47 14.68 7.20 18.07
CA GLY A 47 13.79 7.72 19.13
C GLY A 47 12.40 7.07 19.18
N PHE A 48 12.20 5.92 18.54
CA PHE A 48 10.92 5.21 18.50
C PHE A 48 10.96 3.88 19.27
N ASP A 49 10.50 3.92 20.52
CA ASP A 49 10.22 2.73 21.34
C ASP A 49 8.77 2.77 21.86
N PRO A 50 7.85 1.91 21.38
CA PRO A 50 8.06 0.78 20.47
C PRO A 50 8.36 1.19 19.01
N PRO A 51 9.01 0.36 18.17
CA PRO A 51 9.38 0.77 16.81
C PRO A 51 8.16 1.10 15.94
N VAL A 52 8.27 2.13 15.10
CA VAL A 52 7.29 2.42 14.04
C VAL A 52 7.61 1.54 12.85
N ARG A 53 6.64 0.75 12.39
CA ARG A 53 6.79 -0.12 11.22
C ARG A 53 5.96 0.40 10.08
N VAL A 54 6.62 0.85 9.03
CA VAL A 54 5.98 1.31 7.81
C VAL A 54 6.00 0.18 6.79
N ARG A 55 4.83 -0.14 6.22
CA ARG A 55 4.65 -1.29 5.34
C ARG A 55 3.89 -0.88 4.10
N PHE A 56 4.22 -1.51 2.97
CA PHE A 56 3.37 -1.35 1.80
C PHE A 56 1.96 -1.90 2.12
N PRO A 57 0.88 -1.19 1.75
CA PRO A 57 -0.45 -1.55 2.21
C PRO A 57 -0.90 -2.90 1.67
N LEU A 58 -1.37 -3.78 2.57
CA LEU A 58 -1.85 -5.11 2.20
C LEU A 58 -3.35 -5.14 1.92
N LYS A 59 -4.12 -4.28 2.58
CA LYS A 59 -5.57 -4.19 2.43
C LYS A 59 -5.92 -3.33 1.21
N ILE A 60 -6.96 -3.73 0.47
CA ILE A 60 -7.40 -3.04 -0.75
C ILE A 60 -7.65 -1.55 -0.48
N GLN A 61 -8.41 -1.23 0.57
CA GLN A 61 -8.71 0.16 0.93
C GLN A 61 -7.45 1.02 1.10
N GLN A 62 -6.48 0.55 1.89
CA GLN A 62 -5.25 1.29 2.15
C GLN A 62 -4.39 1.44 0.89
N ARG A 63 -4.45 0.46 -0.04
CA ARG A 63 -3.79 0.58 -1.34
C ARG A 63 -4.44 1.64 -2.21
N GLU A 64 -5.77 1.69 -2.25
CA GLU A 64 -6.50 2.73 -2.98
C GLU A 64 -6.19 4.12 -2.41
N ASP A 65 -6.17 4.25 -1.08
CA ASP A 65 -5.80 5.51 -0.41
C ASP A 65 -4.36 5.92 -0.77
N TYR A 66 -3.41 4.98 -0.75
CA TYR A 66 -2.02 5.23 -1.16
C TYR A 66 -1.92 5.70 -2.62
N TYR A 67 -2.55 4.98 -3.56
CA TYR A 67 -2.49 5.37 -4.97
C TYR A 67 -3.21 6.70 -5.23
N ALA A 68 -4.32 6.97 -4.55
CA ALA A 68 -5.01 8.26 -4.65
C ALA A 68 -4.15 9.41 -4.11
N ALA A 69 -3.38 9.18 -3.05
CA ALA A 69 -2.42 10.16 -2.53
C ALA A 69 -1.25 10.35 -3.51
N LEU A 70 -0.68 9.26 -4.02
CA LEU A 70 0.40 9.28 -5.01
C LEU A 70 -0.01 10.06 -6.27
N HIS A 71 -1.20 9.80 -6.82
CA HIS A 71 -1.70 10.51 -8.00
C HIS A 71 -1.92 12.02 -7.79
N ARG A 72 -2.12 12.46 -6.54
CA ARG A 72 -2.30 13.86 -6.17
C ARG A 72 -1.01 14.53 -5.71
N ASN A 73 0.11 13.82 -5.72
CA ASN A 73 1.36 14.25 -5.08
C ASN A 73 1.16 14.65 -3.60
N ASP A 74 0.25 13.96 -2.91
CA ASP A 74 -0.07 14.19 -1.51
C ASP A 74 0.83 13.33 -0.62
N VAL A 75 2.01 13.88 -0.29
CA VAL A 75 3.02 13.20 0.53
C VAL A 75 2.47 12.80 1.90
N MET A 76 1.66 13.65 2.51
CA MET A 76 1.06 13.38 3.82
C MET A 76 0.06 12.22 3.73
N GLY A 77 -0.77 12.21 2.69
CA GLY A 77 -1.68 11.11 2.40
C GLY A 77 -0.94 9.79 2.16
N MET A 78 0.21 9.83 1.47
CA MET A 78 1.05 8.64 1.27
C MET A 78 1.58 8.11 2.60
N MET A 79 2.16 8.97 3.44
CA MET A 79 2.67 8.58 4.76
C MET A 79 1.57 7.95 5.62
N ILE A 80 0.39 8.57 5.69
CA ILE A 80 -0.75 8.05 6.45
C ILE A 80 -1.20 6.69 5.91
N ALA A 81 -1.23 6.49 4.60
CA ALA A 81 -1.60 5.20 4.01
C ALA A 81 -0.59 4.09 4.31
N LEU A 82 0.70 4.43 4.44
CA LEU A 82 1.80 3.50 4.68
C LEU A 82 1.95 3.09 6.16
N MET A 83 1.84 4.04 7.10
CA MET A 83 2.05 3.77 8.53
C MET A 83 0.78 3.75 9.37
N GLY A 84 -0.33 4.28 8.84
CA GLY A 84 -1.57 4.48 9.57
C GLY A 84 -1.60 5.81 10.33
N HIS A 85 -2.80 6.27 10.68
CA HIS A 85 -2.99 7.59 11.29
C HIS A 85 -2.32 7.71 12.67
N ASP A 86 -2.44 6.68 13.52
CA ASP A 86 -1.94 6.74 14.90
C ASP A 86 -0.41 6.82 14.94
N GLU A 87 0.29 5.99 14.15
CA GLU A 87 1.75 6.05 14.05
C GLU A 87 2.22 7.35 13.39
N TYR A 88 1.48 7.85 12.38
CA TYR A 88 1.77 9.15 11.77
C TYR A 88 1.72 10.30 12.79
N GLN A 89 0.68 10.35 13.63
CA GLN A 89 0.59 11.34 14.69
C GLN A 89 1.68 11.17 15.76
N ARG A 90 2.10 9.93 16.02
CA ARG A 90 3.20 9.65 16.93
C ARG A 90 4.52 10.16 16.38
N VAL A 91 4.83 9.88 15.11
CA VAL A 91 6.03 10.42 14.41
C VAL A 91 6.06 11.93 14.49
N LYS A 92 4.96 12.61 14.15
CA LYS A 92 4.88 14.07 14.24
C LYS A 92 5.19 14.58 15.65
N ARG A 93 4.55 14.02 16.68
CA ARG A 93 4.79 14.45 18.07
C ARG A 93 6.22 14.21 18.53
N THR A 94 6.87 13.14 18.05
CA THR A 94 8.27 12.88 18.35
C THR A 94 9.16 13.93 17.69
N LEU A 95 8.92 14.25 16.41
CA LEU A 95 9.72 15.22 15.67
C LEU A 95 9.49 16.67 16.15
N ASP A 96 8.28 17.02 16.59
CA ASP A 96 7.96 18.33 17.18
C ASP A 96 8.78 18.64 18.46
N ALA A 97 9.44 17.64 19.05
CA ALA A 97 10.32 17.84 20.21
C ALA A 97 11.71 18.38 19.84
N PHE A 98 12.04 18.45 18.55
CA PHE A 98 13.32 18.93 18.03
C PHE A 98 13.15 20.32 17.40
N ASP A 99 14.15 21.19 17.54
CA ASP A 99 14.12 22.54 16.96
C ASP A 99 14.05 22.53 15.42
N ASP A 100 14.58 21.48 14.79
CA ASP A 100 14.58 21.19 13.35
C ASP A 100 13.55 20.12 12.94
N GLY A 101 12.51 19.90 13.77
CA GLY A 101 11.51 18.85 13.55
C GLY A 101 10.83 18.87 12.18
N GLY A 102 10.63 20.05 11.59
CA GLY A 102 10.09 20.20 10.24
C GLY A 102 11.02 19.67 9.15
N ASP A 103 12.31 20.01 9.23
CA ASP A 103 13.32 19.55 8.28
C ASP A 103 13.53 18.03 8.39
N LEU A 104 13.51 17.49 9.63
CA LEU A 104 13.54 16.05 9.88
C LEU A 104 12.32 15.33 9.30
N PHE A 105 11.13 15.94 9.41
CA PHE A 105 9.90 15.39 8.86
C PHE A 105 9.94 15.34 7.32
N ASP A 106 10.42 16.41 6.67
CA ASP A 106 10.58 16.45 5.22
C ASP A 106 11.61 15.41 4.76
N GLY A 107 12.75 15.31 5.46
CA GLY A 107 13.76 14.28 5.18
C GLY A 107 13.21 12.86 5.29
N LEU A 108 12.44 12.56 6.34
CA LEU A 108 11.77 11.28 6.52
C LEU A 108 10.77 10.99 5.39
N ALA A 109 10.00 12.00 4.99
CA ALA A 109 9.02 11.85 3.91
C ALA A 109 9.69 11.50 2.57
N LEU A 110 10.82 12.15 2.26
CA LEU A 110 11.63 11.85 1.07
C LEU A 110 12.19 10.43 1.12
N ASP A 111 12.84 10.05 2.24
CA ASP A 111 13.45 8.73 2.41
C ASP A 111 12.41 7.60 2.31
N LEU A 112 11.20 7.82 2.87
CA LEU A 112 10.12 6.85 2.78
C LEU A 112 9.59 6.69 1.35
N VAL A 113 9.45 7.79 0.60
CA VAL A 113 9.03 7.75 -0.81
C VAL A 113 10.06 7.00 -1.65
N ASP A 114 11.35 7.26 -1.44
CA ASP A 114 12.44 6.56 -2.12
C ASP A 114 12.49 5.07 -1.79
N HIS A 115 12.24 4.71 -0.53
CA HIS A 115 12.16 3.31 -0.10
C HIS A 115 11.01 2.56 -0.79
N VAL A 116 9.85 3.19 -0.92
CA VAL A 116 8.63 2.53 -1.45
C VAL A 116 8.60 2.51 -2.97
N ASN A 117 9.03 3.58 -3.64
CA ASN A 117 8.91 3.73 -5.09
C ASN A 117 10.24 3.50 -5.83
N GLY A 118 11.35 3.31 -5.12
CA GLY A 118 12.70 3.16 -5.67
C GLY A 118 13.46 4.50 -5.73
N ARG A 119 14.80 4.43 -5.68
CA ARG A 119 15.67 5.61 -5.79
C ARG A 119 15.35 6.38 -7.08
N GLY A 120 15.02 7.67 -6.96
CA GLY A 120 14.67 8.53 -8.09
C GLY A 120 13.16 8.60 -8.41
N ALA A 121 12.28 8.05 -7.56
CA ALA A 121 10.84 8.24 -7.72
C ALA A 121 10.41 9.71 -7.60
N GLN A 122 11.19 10.52 -6.88
CA GLN A 122 11.08 11.97 -6.78
C GLN A 122 11.46 12.70 -8.09
N ASP A 123 12.22 12.05 -8.98
CA ASP A 123 12.70 12.63 -10.25
C ASP A 123 11.70 12.50 -11.41
N ILE A 124 10.47 12.02 -11.18
CA ILE A 124 9.44 11.97 -12.24
C ILE A 124 8.81 13.37 -12.37
N PRO A 125 9.14 14.15 -13.41
CA PRO A 125 8.61 15.49 -13.56
C PRO A 125 7.20 15.37 -14.14
N GLY A 126 6.19 15.60 -13.30
CA GLY A 126 4.80 15.81 -13.72
C GLY A 126 4.55 17.18 -14.35
N GLY A 127 5.56 17.79 -14.98
CA GLY A 127 5.40 18.95 -15.84
C GLY A 127 5.57 18.51 -17.28
N SER A 128 4.56 18.73 -18.11
CA SER A 128 4.63 18.57 -19.57
C SER A 128 5.98 19.06 -20.10
N PRO A 129 6.64 18.37 -21.06
CA PRO A 129 7.75 19.00 -21.76
C PRO A 129 7.22 20.29 -22.39
N ALA A 130 7.69 21.43 -21.91
CA ALA A 130 7.61 22.66 -22.67
C ALA A 130 8.38 22.39 -23.97
N SER A 131 7.69 22.64 -25.09
CA SER A 131 8.18 22.45 -26.45
C SER A 131 9.49 23.19 -26.71
#